data_AF-A0A0R1HN31-F1
#
_entry.id   AF-A0A0R1HN31-F1
#
_cell.length_a   1.000
_cell.length_b   1.000
_cell.length_c   1.000
_cell.angle_alpha   90.00
_cell.angle_beta   90.00
_cell.angle_gamma   90.00
#
_symmetry.space_group_name_H-M   'P 1'
#
loop_
_entity.id
_entity.type
_entity.pdbx_description
1 polymer ?
#
loop_
_entity_poly.entity_id
_entity_poly.type
_entity_poly.pdbx_seq_one_letter_code
_entity_poly.pdbx_strand_id
1 'polypeptide(L)'
;MCQYLAIIEANPGTYQTEVAPFGKRLAFEYKLALDAEATLVFDQAGYLVGASLYADDADDLINLITMIINGHMTANDLHQQIFAFPSATSGVMDLLAGMLPTK
;
A
#
# COMPACT_ATOMS: atom_id res chain seq x y z
N MET A 1 13.21 8.52 2.16
CA MET A 1 12.28 9.06 1.15
C MET A 1 12.96 9.37 -0.19
N CYS A 2 14.12 10.07 -0.24
CA CYS A 2 14.80 10.40 -1.51
C CYS A 2 15.34 9.20 -2.33
N GLN A 3 15.55 8.04 -1.72
CA GLN A 3 16.18 6.91 -2.42
C GLN A 3 15.22 6.15 -3.35
N TYR A 4 13.91 6.27 -3.16
CA TYR A 4 12.94 5.47 -3.91
C TYR A 4 12.56 6.09 -5.26
N LEU A 5 12.39 7.42 -5.31
CA LEU A 5 12.22 8.17 -6.56
C LEU A 5 13.40 7.93 -7.53
N ALA A 6 14.63 7.87 -7.00
CA ALA A 6 15.82 7.61 -7.79
C ALA A 6 15.84 6.22 -8.47
N ILE A 7 15.21 5.19 -7.87
CA ILE A 7 15.17 3.83 -8.43
C ILE A 7 14.16 3.74 -9.59
N ILE A 8 13.04 4.44 -9.46
CA ILE A 8 12.02 4.56 -10.51
C ILE A 8 12.56 5.38 -11.69
N GLU A 9 13.21 6.51 -11.40
CA GLU A 9 13.88 7.34 -12.42
C GLU A 9 15.01 6.60 -13.13
N ALA A 10 15.71 5.68 -12.43
CA ALA A 10 16.77 4.86 -13.01
C ALA A 10 16.27 3.72 -13.91
N ASN A 11 14.98 3.33 -13.83
CA ASN A 11 14.39 2.25 -14.63
C ASN A 11 13.04 2.68 -15.24
N PRO A 12 13.05 3.63 -16.20
CA PRO A 12 11.83 4.09 -16.84
C PRO A 12 11.15 2.97 -17.63
N GLY A 13 9.86 2.72 -17.35
CA GLY A 13 9.02 1.76 -18.07
C GLY A 13 8.89 0.36 -17.45
N THR A 14 9.60 0.07 -16.36
CA THR A 14 9.44 -1.21 -15.62
C THR A 14 8.52 -1.12 -14.42
N TYR A 15 8.21 0.09 -13.95
CA TYR A 15 7.43 0.30 -12.74
C TYR A 15 6.27 1.27 -12.98
N GLN A 16 5.14 1.01 -12.31
CA GLN A 16 3.98 1.89 -12.28
C GLN A 16 3.81 2.48 -10.88
N THR A 17 3.47 3.76 -10.79
CA THR A 17 3.29 4.46 -9.51
C THR A 17 1.86 4.97 -9.39
N GLU A 18 1.23 4.67 -8.27
CA GLU A 18 -0.13 5.10 -7.95
C GLU A 18 -0.15 5.86 -6.63
N VAL A 19 -0.79 7.03 -6.63
CA VAL A 19 -1.03 7.80 -5.41
C VAL A 19 -2.45 7.54 -4.93
N ALA A 20 -2.56 6.93 -3.76
CA ALA A 20 -3.83 6.57 -3.14
C ALA A 20 -4.17 7.52 -1.98
N PRO A 21 -5.13 8.44 -2.13
CA PRO A 21 -5.58 9.34 -1.07
C PRO A 21 -6.55 8.60 -0.13
N PHE A 22 -6.05 7.59 0.58
CA PHE A 22 -6.89 6.66 1.32
C PHE A 22 -7.56 7.27 2.54
N GLY A 23 -7.02 8.33 3.14
CA GLY A 23 -7.67 9.06 4.24
C GLY A 23 -9.05 9.62 3.87
N LYS A 24 -9.27 9.91 2.58
CA LYS A 24 -10.58 10.33 2.06
C LYS A 24 -11.52 9.15 1.79
N ARG A 25 -10.97 8.00 1.39
CA ARG A 25 -11.74 6.80 1.03
C ARG A 25 -12.16 5.98 2.26
N LEU A 26 -11.32 6.03 3.30
CA LEU A 26 -11.41 5.24 4.54
C LEU A 26 -11.49 6.18 5.75
N ALA A 27 -12.24 7.27 5.61
CA ALA A 27 -12.24 8.37 6.58
C ALA A 27 -12.69 7.94 7.99
N PHE A 28 -13.46 6.85 8.10
CA PHE A 28 -13.87 6.29 9.39
C PHE A 28 -12.71 5.56 10.09
N GLU A 29 -12.04 4.65 9.37
CA GLU A 29 -10.90 3.88 9.86
C GLU A 29 -9.73 4.79 10.24
N TYR A 30 -9.57 5.89 9.51
CA TYR A 30 -8.51 6.88 9.70
C TYR A 30 -8.94 8.11 10.49
N LYS A 31 -10.05 8.05 11.23
CA LYS A 31 -10.45 9.07 12.20
C LYS A 31 -10.49 10.50 11.62
N LEU A 32 -10.90 10.63 10.36
CA LEU A 32 -10.94 11.88 9.58
C LEU A 32 -9.55 12.52 9.30
N ALA A 33 -8.47 11.74 9.31
CA ALA A 33 -7.17 12.14 8.75
C ALA A 33 -7.25 12.15 7.21
N LEU A 34 -7.91 13.18 6.65
CA LEU A 34 -8.25 13.27 5.22
C LEU A 34 -7.05 13.51 4.30
N ASP A 35 -5.91 13.87 4.88
CA ASP A 35 -4.62 14.06 4.24
C ASP A 35 -3.80 12.78 4.17
N ALA A 36 -4.24 11.68 4.80
CA ALA A 36 -3.54 10.41 4.74
C ALA A 36 -3.49 9.86 3.31
N GLU A 37 -2.27 9.54 2.85
CA GLU A 37 -1.99 9.12 1.49
C GLU A 37 -0.86 8.09 1.41
N ALA A 38 -0.93 7.23 0.39
CA ALA A 38 0.12 6.28 0.06
C ALA A 38 0.58 6.52 -1.37
N THR A 39 1.89 6.51 -1.60
CA THR A 39 2.46 6.30 -2.93
C THR A 39 2.87 4.85 -3.03
N LEU A 40 2.26 4.12 -3.94
CA LEU A 40 2.46 2.68 -4.16
C LEU A 40 3.15 2.47 -5.49
N VAL A 41 4.05 1.49 -5.56
CA VAL A 41 4.78 1.18 -6.78
C VAL A 41 4.72 -0.29 -7.10
N PHE A 42 4.35 -0.56 -8.34
CA PHE A 42 4.09 -1.88 -8.86
C PHE A 42 5.11 -2.23 -9.94
N ASP A 43 5.49 -3.50 -10.02
CA ASP A 43 6.23 -4.03 -11.16
C ASP A 43 5.32 -4.30 -12.36
N GLN A 44 5.90 -4.84 -13.44
CA GLN A 44 5.16 -5.16 -14.67
C GLN A 44 4.12 -6.28 -14.50
N ALA A 45 4.28 -7.13 -13.47
CA ALA A 45 3.32 -8.18 -13.14
C ALA A 45 2.22 -7.69 -12.17
N GLY A 46 2.31 -6.45 -11.70
CA GLY A 46 1.35 -5.83 -10.80
C GLY A 46 1.64 -6.07 -9.32
N TYR A 47 2.76 -6.70 -8.96
CA TYR A 47 3.12 -6.88 -7.54
C TYR A 47 3.60 -5.57 -6.95
N LEU A 48 3.23 -5.31 -5.70
CA LEU A 48 3.75 -4.17 -4.95
C LEU A 48 5.23 -4.41 -4.62
N VAL A 49 6.09 -3.51 -5.11
CA VAL A 49 7.55 -3.57 -4.93
C VAL A 49 8.10 -2.38 -4.15
N GLY A 50 7.25 -1.47 -3.74
CA GLY A 50 7.58 -0.46 -2.74
C GLY A 50 6.45 0.51 -2.48
N ALA A 51 6.62 1.26 -1.41
CA ALA A 51 5.63 2.20 -0.93
C ALA A 51 6.27 3.34 -0.14
N SER A 52 5.56 4.46 -0.10
CA SER A 52 5.75 5.55 0.85
C SER A 52 4.39 5.91 1.44
N LEU A 53 4.34 6.24 2.72
CA LEU A 53 3.11 6.44 3.45
C LEU A 53 3.16 7.73 4.27
N TYR A 54 2.06 8.48 4.24
CA TYR A 54 1.79 9.60 5.14
C TYR A 54 0.46 9.33 5.85
N ALA A 55 0.51 9.10 7.16
CA ALA A 55 -0.64 8.86 8.03
C ALA A 55 -0.21 8.91 9.50
N ASP A 56 -1.18 9.00 10.41
CA ASP A 56 -0.94 8.96 11.85
C ASP A 56 -0.27 7.64 12.30
N ASP A 57 -0.74 6.50 11.77
CA ASP A 57 -0.23 5.16 12.12
C ASP A 57 0.82 4.65 11.09
N ALA A 58 1.58 5.56 10.47
CA ALA A 58 2.43 5.22 9.33
C ALA A 58 3.59 4.26 9.65
N ASP A 59 4.09 4.26 10.89
CA ASP A 59 5.16 3.40 11.37
C ASP A 59 4.75 1.91 11.44
N ASP A 60 3.54 1.63 11.90
CA ASP A 60 3.00 0.26 11.92
C ASP A 60 2.56 -0.19 10.52
N LEU A 61 1.89 0.69 9.77
CA LEU A 61 1.39 0.38 8.45
C LEU A 61 2.51 0.13 7.44
N ILE A 62 3.64 0.85 7.51
CA ILE A 62 4.76 0.59 6.60
C ILE A 62 5.42 -0.78 6.86
N ASN A 63 5.40 -1.28 8.10
CA ASN A 63 5.88 -2.62 8.43
C ASN A 63 4.98 -3.69 7.79
N LEU A 64 3.66 -3.52 7.86
CA LEU A 64 2.70 -4.38 7.17
C LEU A 64 2.94 -4.39 5.66
N ILE A 65 3.06 -3.21 5.06
CA ILE A 65 3.30 -3.08 3.61
C ILE A 65 4.64 -3.73 3.21
N THR A 66 5.67 -3.58 4.05
CA THR A 66 6.96 -4.25 3.84
C THR A 66 6.84 -5.77 3.86
N MET A 67 6.02 -6.33 4.76
CA MET A 67 5.74 -7.77 4.78
C MET A 67 5.04 -8.23 3.50
N ILE A 68 4.05 -7.47 3.01
CA ILE A 68 3.34 -7.74 1.75
C ILE A 68 4.31 -7.75 0.55
N ILE A 69 5.20 -6.75 0.47
CA ILE A 69 6.24 -6.64 -0.56
C ILE A 69 7.20 -7.85 -0.48
N ASN A 70 7.75 -8.13 0.70
CA ASN A 70 8.69 -9.23 0.90
C ASN A 70 8.06 -10.60 0.58
N GLY A 71 6.78 -10.76 0.84
CA GLY A 71 6.01 -11.96 0.52
C GLY A 71 5.56 -12.05 -0.94
N HIS A 72 5.77 -11.02 -1.76
CA HIS A 72 5.21 -10.90 -3.10
C HIS A 72 3.72 -11.27 -3.15
N MET A 73 2.96 -10.76 -2.17
CA MET A 73 1.58 -11.20 -1.94
C MET A 73 0.62 -10.73 -3.04
N THR A 74 -0.35 -11.58 -3.34
CA THR A 74 -1.49 -11.30 -4.21
C THR A 74 -2.69 -10.78 -3.40
N ALA A 75 -3.71 -10.26 -4.08
CA ALA A 75 -4.98 -9.92 -3.45
C ALA A 75 -5.63 -11.14 -2.75
N ASN A 76 -5.46 -12.35 -3.29
CA ASN A 76 -5.95 -13.57 -2.65
C ASN A 76 -5.21 -13.86 -1.35
N ASP A 77 -3.89 -13.69 -1.32
CA ASP A 77 -3.11 -13.89 -0.09
C ASP A 77 -3.55 -12.93 1.01
N LEU A 78 -3.84 -11.68 0.64
CA LEU A 78 -4.39 -10.66 1.54
C LEU A 78 -5.76 -11.06 2.09
N HIS A 79 -6.69 -11.52 1.23
CA HIS A 79 -8.04 -11.94 1.64
C HIS A 79 -8.05 -13.18 2.56
N GLN A 80 -6.98 -13.98 2.57
CA GLN A 80 -6.86 -15.13 3.48
C GLN A 80 -6.30 -14.75 4.86
N GLN A 81 -5.85 -13.51 5.05
CA GLN A 81 -5.36 -13.04 6.35
C GLN A 81 -6.51 -12.59 7.24
N ILE A 82 -6.39 -12.87 8.55
CA ILE A 82 -7.35 -12.42 9.55
C ILE A 82 -6.79 -11.20 10.25
N PHE A 83 -7.48 -10.06 10.10
CA PHE A 83 -7.15 -8.80 10.76
C PHE A 83 -8.33 -8.28 11.59
N ALA A 84 -8.03 -7.48 12.61
CA ALA A 84 -9.04 -6.87 13.45
C ALA A 84 -9.85 -5.80 12.69
N PHE A 85 -11.15 -5.72 12.96
CA PHE A 85 -12.05 -4.69 12.43
C PHE A 85 -12.84 -4.01 13.56
N PRO A 86 -12.99 -2.67 13.55
CA PRO A 86 -12.35 -1.72 12.62
C PRO A 86 -10.89 -1.42 13.01
N SER A 87 -10.01 -1.29 12.02
CA SER A 87 -8.62 -0.85 12.23
C SER A 87 -8.03 -0.14 11.00
N ALA A 88 -6.95 0.63 11.19
CA ALA A 88 -6.18 1.21 10.10
C ALA A 88 -5.63 0.11 9.16
N THR A 89 -5.16 -1.00 9.75
CA THR A 89 -4.71 -2.19 9.05
C THR A 89 -5.76 -2.77 8.12
N SER A 90 -7.00 -2.99 8.60
CA SER A 90 -8.07 -3.52 7.72
C SER A 90 -8.35 -2.60 6.55
N GLY A 91 -8.29 -1.28 6.76
CA GLY A 91 -8.43 -0.30 5.68
C GLY A 91 -7.30 -0.37 4.63
N VAL A 92 -6.03 -0.49 5.04
CA VAL A 92 -4.92 -0.68 4.09
C VAL A 92 -5.06 -1.99 3.33
N MET A 93 -5.46 -3.06 4.01
CA MET A 93 -5.65 -4.37 3.38
C MET A 93 -6.70 -4.31 2.27
N ASP A 94 -7.85 -3.66 2.52
CA ASP A 94 -8.90 -3.47 1.52
C ASP A 94 -8.43 -2.60 0.34
N LEU A 95 -7.67 -1.53 0.63
CA LEU A 95 -7.07 -0.68 -0.40
C LEU A 95 -6.15 -1.47 -1.32
N LEU A 96 -5.23 -2.25 -0.74
CA LEU A 96 -4.23 -3.01 -1.49
C LEU A 96 -4.84 -4.19 -2.23
N ALA A 97 -5.79 -4.91 -1.64
CA ALA A 97 -6.46 -6.02 -2.29
C ALA A 97 -7.19 -5.58 -3.58
N GLY A 98 -7.67 -4.34 -3.65
CA GLY A 98 -8.25 -3.76 -4.86
C GLY A 98 -7.24 -3.38 -5.96
N MET A 99 -5.94 -3.41 -5.66
CA MET A 99 -4.86 -2.98 -6.57
C MET A 99 -3.90 -4.11 -6.96
N LEU A 100 -3.83 -5.18 -6.15
CA LEU A 100 -2.92 -6.30 -6.37
C LEU A 100 -3.46 -7.35 -7.35
N PRO A 101 -2.59 -8.13 -8.00
CA PRO A 101 -2.99 -9.24 -8.86
C PRO A 101 -3.75 -10.29 -8.05
N THR A 102 -4.63 -11.04 -8.72
CA THR A 102 -5.44 -12.12 -8.11
C THR A 102 -4.87 -13.51 -8.37
N LYS A 103 -3.78 -13.64 -9.14
CA LYS A 103 -3.13 -14.90 -9.50
C LYS A 103 -1.62 -14.75 -9.48
#